data_AF-A0A484B994-F1
#
_entry.id   AF-A0A484B994-F1
#
_cell.length_a   1.000
_cell.length_b   1.000
_cell.length_c   1.000
_cell.angle_alpha   90.00
_cell.angle_beta   90.00
_cell.angle_gamma   90.00
#
_symmetry.space_group_name_H-M   'P 1'
#
loop_
_entity.id
_entity.type
_entity.pdbx_description
1 polymer ?
#
loop_
_entity_poly.entity_id
_entity_poly.type
_entity_poly.pdbx_seq_one_letter_code
_entity_poly.pdbx_strand_id
1 'polypeptide(L)'
;MESDTTEIESTAAAAAELQTPLQSESVVGGKGEDKVEGDATPPPHKRQKIEKDDDTDADAEEAKEKQIKESEEQVPQLVAVERTQISLREFNRIPVFIVDYHNDVLEFIYRCLASRHLPLERNVLVHFDSHPDLVVDRDIPASASYDKDVMLNELSIENWIMPTLYAGHFNRVVWLKNSWCQQIPTGKHQFKIGHKEDRIGVDCPLDYFISEGNYCTSDELQEARSVELQVHDADSEALDPAEFLSEKDAGAFILDIDLDFFSTSNPFLEIYKDANCYEQLTEIFHFESVEPAKRAGTATVADFCATAEKRQKQLDALKRIFWHLEEERSFEGLERPDESVITPQVYAKILHLAEQLQAKYPDDEIDWLLIFDSGSTTDNNGLPHHISTTKELEDYFGHFKRFLQRLPVPPVAITMAHSARDDYCPQDQVAFIEEQVLRLLREVFGDKLHEKAILHYMDDPWDVMKL
;
A
#
# COMPACT_ATOMS: atom_id res chain seq x y z
N MET A 1 -23.36 -37.35 -36.13
CA MET A 1 -24.22 -38.53 -36.37
C MET A 1 -23.41 -39.74 -35.98
N GLU A 2 -23.93 -40.47 -34.99
CA GLU A 2 -23.69 -41.89 -34.63
C GLU A 2 -22.24 -42.28 -34.28
N SER A 3 -21.87 -42.34 -32.99
CA SER A 3 -22.18 -43.36 -31.95
C SER A 3 -21.34 -44.63 -32.11
N ASP A 4 -20.48 -44.93 -31.13
CA ASP A 4 -20.77 -46.06 -30.24
C ASP A 4 -19.90 -46.05 -28.97
N THR A 5 -20.59 -46.26 -27.87
CA THR A 5 -20.13 -46.50 -26.50
C THR A 5 -19.66 -47.95 -26.32
N THR A 6 -18.71 -48.21 -25.43
CA THR A 6 -18.74 -49.41 -24.57
C THR A 6 -17.90 -49.18 -23.32
N GLU A 7 -18.37 -49.80 -22.24
CA GLU A 7 -18.14 -49.52 -20.84
C GLU A 7 -17.55 -50.78 -20.16
N ILE A 8 -16.83 -50.56 -19.05
CA ILE A 8 -16.64 -51.44 -17.87
C ILE A 8 -15.66 -52.64 -17.97
N GLU A 9 -14.63 -52.63 -17.12
CA GLU A 9 -14.32 -53.59 -16.03
C GLU A 9 -12.97 -53.17 -15.36
N SER A 10 -12.95 -52.65 -14.13
CA SER A 10 -12.82 -53.38 -12.85
C SER A 10 -11.53 -54.22 -12.69
N THR A 11 -10.64 -53.81 -11.78
CA THR A 11 -10.11 -54.68 -10.70
C THR A 11 -9.30 -53.88 -9.68
N ALA A 12 -9.63 -54.11 -8.40
CA ALA A 12 -9.01 -53.54 -7.22
C ALA A 12 -7.81 -54.38 -6.74
N ALA A 13 -6.85 -53.73 -6.08
CA ALA A 13 -5.99 -54.37 -5.08
C ALA A 13 -5.57 -53.36 -3.99
N ALA A 14 -5.88 -53.74 -2.75
CA ALA A 14 -5.52 -53.12 -1.47
C ALA A 14 -3.99 -53.21 -1.21
N ALA A 15 -3.35 -52.58 -0.21
CA ALA A 15 -3.77 -52.15 1.12
C ALA A 15 -2.69 -51.25 1.79
N ALA A 16 -3.11 -50.58 2.88
CA ALA A 16 -2.37 -50.26 4.12
C ALA A 16 -1.34 -49.11 4.08
N GLU A 17 -1.23 -48.18 5.06
CA GLU A 17 -1.77 -48.13 6.42
C GLU A 17 -1.50 -46.75 7.12
N LEU A 18 -2.29 -46.44 8.17
CA LEU A 18 -2.05 -45.55 9.36
C LEU A 18 -2.18 -44.02 9.16
N GLN A 19 -2.83 -43.18 10.00
CA GLN A 19 -3.50 -43.21 11.34
C GLN A 19 -4.31 -41.87 11.48
N THR A 20 -5.65 -41.85 11.63
CA THR A 20 -6.48 -41.55 12.84
C THR A 20 -6.17 -40.28 13.68
N PRO A 21 -7.13 -39.65 14.42
CA PRO A 21 -8.61 -39.62 14.28
C PRO A 21 -9.34 -38.32 14.78
N LEU A 22 -10.70 -38.40 14.78
CA LEU A 22 -11.70 -37.86 15.73
C LEU A 22 -12.53 -36.60 15.36
N GLN A 23 -13.78 -36.90 15.02
CA GLN A 23 -14.97 -36.09 15.27
C GLN A 23 -15.40 -36.18 16.74
N SER A 24 -16.01 -35.12 17.28
CA SER A 24 -17.03 -35.18 18.35
C SER A 24 -17.84 -33.88 18.30
N GLU A 25 -19.06 -33.93 17.80
CA GLU A 25 -20.32 -34.06 18.55
C GLU A 25 -20.88 -32.73 19.07
N SER A 26 -22.06 -32.44 18.54
CA SER A 26 -23.00 -31.40 18.91
C SER A 26 -23.75 -31.75 20.19
N VAL A 27 -23.93 -30.76 21.07
CA VAL A 27 -24.94 -30.80 22.14
C VAL A 27 -25.65 -29.46 22.21
N VAL A 28 -26.98 -29.55 22.17
CA VAL A 28 -27.97 -28.47 22.31
C VAL A 28 -28.15 -28.10 23.79
N GLY A 29 -28.26 -26.80 24.08
CA GLY A 29 -29.21 -26.29 25.07
C GLY A 29 -28.68 -25.26 26.07
N GLY A 30 -29.19 -24.03 25.98
CA GLY A 30 -29.13 -23.06 27.09
C GLY A 30 -29.42 -21.62 26.67
N LYS A 31 -30.64 -21.15 26.94
CA LYS A 31 -31.04 -19.74 26.81
C LYS A 31 -30.27 -18.86 27.79
N GLY A 32 -29.75 -17.74 27.31
CA GLY A 32 -29.31 -16.59 28.11
C GLY A 32 -29.23 -15.38 27.19
N GLU A 33 -30.09 -14.40 27.44
CA GLU A 33 -30.06 -13.09 26.80
C GLU A 33 -28.80 -12.37 27.27
N ASP A 34 -27.94 -11.93 26.36
CA ASP A 34 -27.01 -10.83 26.62
C ASP A 34 -26.72 -10.07 25.33
N LYS A 35 -26.81 -8.75 25.43
CA LYS A 35 -26.50 -7.78 24.38
C LYS A 35 -25.01 -7.88 24.06
N VAL A 36 -24.68 -8.10 22.79
CA VAL A 36 -23.32 -7.98 22.29
C VAL A 36 -23.22 -6.61 21.61
N GLU A 37 -22.39 -5.73 22.18
CA GLU A 37 -21.88 -4.54 21.52
C GLU A 37 -21.07 -5.02 20.31
N GLY A 38 -21.41 -4.51 19.12
CA GLY A 38 -20.69 -4.80 17.89
C GLY A 38 -19.33 -4.12 17.93
N ASP A 39 -18.29 -4.92 18.13
CA ASP A 39 -16.91 -4.52 17.87
C ASP A 39 -16.71 -4.63 16.35
N ALA A 40 -16.57 -3.48 15.69
CA ALA A 40 -16.32 -3.43 14.26
C ALA A 40 -14.89 -3.91 14.00
N THR A 41 -14.75 -5.07 13.37
CA THR A 41 -13.48 -5.60 12.88
C THR A 41 -12.87 -4.59 11.89
N PRO A 42 -11.63 -4.12 12.08
CA PRO A 42 -10.98 -3.27 11.08
C PRO A 42 -10.70 -4.06 9.79
N PRO A 43 -10.65 -3.39 8.62
CA PRO A 43 -10.42 -4.03 7.33
C PRO A 43 -9.06 -4.77 7.29
N PRO A 44 -8.91 -5.78 6.42
CA PRO A 44 -7.75 -6.71 6.38
C PRO A 44 -6.38 -6.04 6.13
N HIS A 45 -6.37 -4.77 5.71
CA HIS A 45 -5.16 -3.99 5.43
C HIS A 45 -4.64 -3.17 6.63
N LYS A 46 -5.33 -3.19 7.79
CA LYS A 46 -4.88 -2.52 9.02
C LYS A 46 -4.62 -3.53 10.15
N ARG A 47 -3.45 -3.40 10.79
CA ARG A 47 -3.02 -4.24 11.92
C ARG A 47 -4.00 -4.16 13.10
N GLN A 48 -4.57 -5.29 13.53
CA GLN A 48 -5.26 -5.38 14.83
C GLN A 48 -4.25 -5.30 15.98
N LYS A 49 -4.54 -4.46 16.98
CA LYS A 49 -3.66 -4.24 18.15
C LYS A 49 -4.08 -5.16 19.30
N ILE A 50 -3.14 -5.92 19.85
CA ILE A 50 -3.28 -6.59 21.15
C ILE A 50 -2.91 -5.55 22.22
N GLU A 51 -3.86 -5.16 23.05
CA GLU A 51 -3.61 -4.30 24.22
C GLU A 51 -2.68 -5.05 25.20
N LYS A 52 -1.55 -4.43 25.54
CA LYS A 52 -0.74 -4.82 26.69
C LYS A 52 -1.14 -3.93 27.85
N ASP A 53 -1.81 -4.53 28.83
CA ASP A 53 -2.01 -3.95 30.16
C ASP A 53 -0.64 -3.63 30.79
N ASP A 54 -0.37 -2.35 31.00
CA ASP A 54 0.69 -1.90 31.92
C ASP A 54 0.02 -1.23 33.12
N ASP A 55 -0.09 -2.02 34.19
CA ASP A 55 -0.29 -1.56 35.56
C ASP A 55 0.89 -0.66 35.95
N THR A 56 0.66 0.61 36.32
CA THR A 56 1.51 1.28 37.31
C THR A 56 0.79 2.41 38.06
N ASP A 57 0.68 2.17 39.36
CA ASP A 57 0.78 3.08 40.51
C ASP A 57 0.16 4.49 40.45
N ALA A 58 -0.89 4.61 41.26
CA ALA A 58 -1.43 5.84 41.78
C ALA A 58 -0.42 6.55 42.69
N ASP A 59 -0.16 7.82 42.41
CA ASP A 59 0.26 8.78 43.44
C ASP A 59 -0.57 10.06 43.34
N ALA A 60 -1.15 10.40 44.49
CA ALA A 60 -2.06 11.50 44.70
C ALA A 60 -1.30 12.81 44.97
N GLU A 61 -1.65 13.90 44.29
CA GLU A 61 -1.38 15.25 44.82
C GLU A 61 -2.56 16.21 44.64
N GLU A 62 -2.76 16.99 45.70
CA GLU A 62 -3.92 17.82 46.04
C GLU A 62 -4.19 18.98 45.09
N ALA A 63 -5.48 19.24 44.89
CA ALA A 63 -6.01 20.47 44.31
C ALA A 63 -5.70 21.69 45.18
N LYS A 64 -5.09 22.72 44.57
CA LYS A 64 -5.10 24.10 45.07
C LYS A 64 -5.55 25.05 43.97
N GLU A 65 -6.77 25.55 44.11
CA GLU A 65 -7.29 26.72 43.39
C GLU A 65 -6.36 27.93 43.58
N LYS A 66 -5.90 28.51 42.47
CA LYS A 66 -5.37 29.87 42.45
C LYS A 66 -5.92 30.65 41.26
N GLN A 67 -6.37 31.85 41.61
CA GLN A 67 -7.02 32.87 40.78
C GLN A 67 -6.28 33.18 39.49
N ILE A 68 -7.04 33.23 38.40
CA ILE A 68 -6.65 33.77 37.10
C ILE A 68 -6.41 35.27 37.25
N LYS A 69 -5.18 35.71 36.99
CA LYS A 69 -4.85 37.09 36.63
C LYS A 69 -4.27 37.06 35.23
N GLU A 70 -4.96 37.72 34.30
CA GLU A 70 -4.47 37.98 32.96
C GLU A 70 -3.19 38.84 33.03
N SER A 71 -2.08 38.28 32.58
CA SER A 71 -0.88 39.02 32.21
C SER A 71 -0.43 38.53 30.85
N GLU A 72 -0.32 39.45 29.90
CA GLU A 72 0.19 39.23 28.55
C GLU A 72 1.62 38.66 28.63
N GLU A 73 1.76 37.34 28.44
CA GLU A 73 3.08 36.72 28.26
C GLU A 73 3.45 36.69 26.77
N GLN A 74 4.58 37.33 26.48
CA GLN A 74 5.22 37.36 25.18
C GLN A 74 5.61 35.95 24.74
N VAL A 75 5.21 35.59 23.52
CA VAL A 75 5.66 34.39 22.80
C VAL A 75 7.20 34.31 22.84
N PRO A 76 7.81 33.22 23.32
CA PRO A 76 9.25 33.08 23.31
C PRO A 76 9.76 33.06 21.87
N GLN A 77 10.56 34.07 21.53
CA GLN A 77 11.24 34.19 20.26
C GLN A 77 12.22 33.01 20.12
N LEU A 78 12.00 32.14 19.14
CA LEU A 78 12.89 31.03 18.80
C LEU A 78 14.30 31.58 18.55
N VAL A 79 15.20 31.32 19.49
CA VAL A 79 16.62 31.65 19.35
C VAL A 79 17.19 30.69 18.30
N ALA A 80 17.67 31.23 17.20
CA ALA A 80 18.35 30.48 16.17
C ALA A 80 19.57 29.78 16.79
N VAL A 81 19.45 28.47 17.02
CA VAL A 81 20.59 27.62 17.35
C VAL A 81 21.47 27.60 16.11
N GLU A 82 22.70 28.08 16.25
CA GLU A 82 23.73 27.96 15.21
C GLU A 82 23.79 26.50 14.75
N ARG A 83 23.41 26.25 13.49
CA ARG A 83 23.50 24.94 12.85
C ARG A 83 24.99 24.58 12.73
N THR A 84 25.55 23.94 13.74
CA THR A 84 26.73 23.11 13.55
C THR A 84 26.40 22.11 12.45
N GLN A 85 27.18 22.09 11.37
CA GLN A 85 27.11 21.05 10.34
C GLN A 85 27.46 19.72 11.01
N ILE A 86 26.46 19.02 11.53
CA ILE A 86 26.67 17.68 12.06
C ILE A 86 26.62 16.72 10.87
N SER A 87 27.69 15.97 10.66
CA SER A 87 27.80 14.98 9.60
C SER A 87 26.78 13.86 9.76
N LEU A 88 26.38 13.25 8.65
CA LEU A 88 25.64 11.99 8.66
C LEU A 88 26.46 10.89 9.35
N ARG A 89 25.74 9.93 9.91
CA ARG A 89 26.32 8.67 10.40
C ARG A 89 26.30 7.64 9.28
N GLU A 90 27.17 6.66 9.41
CA GLU A 90 27.24 5.51 8.52
C GLU A 90 27.02 4.25 9.36
N PHE A 91 26.23 3.31 8.86
CA PHE A 91 26.15 1.99 9.46
C PHE A 91 27.46 1.24 9.26
N ASN A 92 27.82 0.36 10.20
CA ASN A 92 28.98 -0.50 10.01
C ASN A 92 28.72 -1.51 8.88
N ARG A 93 27.48 -1.99 8.80
CA ARG A 93 26.99 -2.85 7.73
C ARG A 93 25.57 -2.44 7.32
N ILE A 94 25.24 -2.59 6.04
CA ILE A 94 23.93 -2.27 5.46
C ILE A 94 22.87 -3.12 6.16
N PRO A 95 21.95 -2.52 6.95
CA PRO A 95 20.89 -3.26 7.59
C PRO A 95 19.84 -3.72 6.57
N VAL A 96 19.18 -4.84 6.88
CA VAL A 96 18.01 -5.34 6.16
C VAL A 96 16.87 -5.40 7.16
N PHE A 97 15.83 -4.59 6.93
CA PHE A 97 14.62 -4.55 7.73
C PHE A 97 13.51 -5.26 6.97
N ILE A 98 12.89 -6.26 7.57
CA ILE A 98 11.83 -7.05 6.94
C ILE A 98 10.53 -6.87 7.72
N VAL A 99 9.48 -6.52 7.00
CA VAL A 99 8.11 -6.34 7.48
C VAL A 99 7.16 -7.26 6.71
N ASP A 100 5.92 -7.35 7.16
CA ASP A 100 4.88 -8.05 6.39
C ASP A 100 4.14 -7.04 5.51
N TYR A 101 3.32 -6.18 6.12
CA TYR A 101 2.68 -5.04 5.48
C TYR A 101 3.71 -3.99 5.06
N HIS A 102 3.67 -3.54 3.81
CA HIS A 102 4.71 -2.68 3.26
C HIS A 102 4.90 -1.35 4.00
N ASN A 103 3.81 -0.70 4.40
CA ASN A 103 3.85 0.57 5.13
C ASN A 103 4.66 0.52 6.45
N ASP A 104 4.81 -0.64 7.08
CA ASP A 104 5.61 -0.80 8.31
C ASP A 104 7.10 -0.46 8.09
N VAL A 105 7.61 -0.47 6.83
CA VAL A 105 8.98 -0.04 6.53
C VAL A 105 9.25 1.40 6.96
N LEU A 106 8.20 2.22 7.05
CA LEU A 106 8.27 3.63 7.41
C LEU A 106 8.84 3.84 8.82
N GLU A 107 8.62 2.92 9.76
CA GLU A 107 9.22 3.00 11.09
C GLU A 107 10.76 3.02 10.98
N PHE A 108 11.33 2.12 10.18
CA PHE A 108 12.78 2.01 9.99
C PHE A 108 13.36 3.19 9.24
N ILE A 109 12.64 3.69 8.23
CA ILE A 109 13.01 4.91 7.49
C ILE A 109 13.08 6.09 8.45
N TYR A 110 12.02 6.33 9.24
CA TYR A 110 11.98 7.40 10.24
C TYR A 110 13.09 7.27 11.29
N ARG A 111 13.42 6.05 11.71
CA ARG A 111 14.55 5.80 12.62
C ARG A 111 15.89 6.15 11.97
N CYS A 112 16.08 5.86 10.68
CA CYS A 112 17.28 6.24 9.93
C CYS A 112 17.40 7.77 9.77
N LEU A 113 16.30 8.48 9.52
CA LEU A 113 16.25 9.95 9.49
C LEU A 113 16.60 10.54 10.87
N ALA A 114 15.94 10.08 11.93
CA ALA A 114 16.11 10.59 13.29
C ALA A 114 17.53 10.33 13.84
N SER A 115 18.13 9.19 13.49
CA SER A 115 19.50 8.83 13.87
C SER A 115 20.58 9.44 12.97
N ARG A 116 20.18 10.15 11.90
CA ARG A 116 21.02 10.81 10.90
C ARG A 116 21.87 9.85 10.06
N HIS A 117 21.42 8.61 9.88
CA HIS A 117 21.98 7.73 8.85
C HIS A 117 21.48 8.11 7.46
N LEU A 118 20.31 8.74 7.40
CA LEU A 118 19.80 9.42 6.21
C LEU A 118 19.71 10.94 6.42
N PRO A 119 19.93 11.75 5.39
CA PRO A 119 19.50 13.15 5.36
C PRO A 119 18.03 13.29 5.71
N LEU A 120 17.64 14.38 6.37
CA LEU A 120 16.22 14.62 6.69
C LEU A 120 15.34 14.83 5.44
N GLU A 121 15.93 15.33 4.35
CA GLU A 121 15.23 15.64 3.10
C GLU A 121 16.05 15.19 1.89
N ARG A 122 15.36 15.02 0.76
CA ARG A 122 15.95 14.75 -0.57
C ARG A 122 16.68 13.41 -0.69
N ASN A 123 16.09 12.38 -0.09
CA ASN A 123 16.51 11.01 -0.30
C ASN A 123 15.91 10.43 -1.57
N VAL A 124 16.46 9.29 -1.97
CA VAL A 124 16.10 8.50 -3.14
C VAL A 124 15.59 7.15 -2.68
N LEU A 125 14.41 6.77 -3.15
CA LEU A 125 13.86 5.44 -2.98
C LEU A 125 13.99 4.70 -4.31
N VAL A 126 14.65 3.54 -4.32
CA VAL A 126 14.52 2.58 -5.43
C VAL A 126 13.68 1.43 -4.92
N HIS A 127 12.53 1.22 -5.53
CA HIS A 127 11.43 0.40 -5.03
C HIS A 127 11.12 -0.68 -6.06
N PHE A 128 11.41 -1.94 -5.70
CA PHE A 128 11.04 -3.13 -6.47
C PHE A 128 9.69 -3.62 -5.99
N ASP A 129 8.69 -3.54 -6.86
CA ASP A 129 7.30 -3.82 -6.47
C ASP A 129 6.44 -4.05 -7.71
N SER A 130 5.38 -4.86 -7.58
CA SER A 130 4.31 -4.96 -8.58
C SER A 130 3.35 -3.76 -8.55
N HIS A 131 3.37 -2.97 -7.49
CA HIS A 131 2.53 -1.81 -7.20
C HIS A 131 3.38 -0.54 -7.05
N PRO A 132 2.85 0.66 -7.36
CA PRO A 132 3.62 1.89 -7.18
C PRO A 132 3.69 2.38 -5.73
N ASP A 133 2.72 2.02 -4.89
CA ASP A 133 2.46 2.57 -3.55
C ASP A 133 2.36 4.10 -3.48
N LEU A 134 1.89 4.70 -4.57
CA LEU A 134 1.76 6.15 -4.73
C LEU A 134 0.31 6.64 -4.54
N VAL A 135 -0.59 5.85 -3.98
CA VAL A 135 -1.96 6.32 -3.71
C VAL A 135 -1.87 7.47 -2.70
N VAL A 136 -2.72 8.48 -2.87
CA VAL A 136 -2.83 9.60 -1.94
C VAL A 136 -4.14 9.46 -1.19
N ASP A 137 -4.05 9.06 0.08
CA ASP A 137 -5.21 8.97 0.96
C ASP A 137 -5.92 10.34 1.06
N ARG A 138 -7.25 10.31 0.88
CA ARG A 138 -8.11 11.50 0.85
C ARG A 138 -8.63 11.90 2.23
N ASP A 139 -8.59 10.97 3.18
CA ASP A 139 -9.07 11.13 4.55
C ASP A 139 -7.93 11.55 5.50
N ILE A 140 -6.67 11.31 5.12
CA ILE A 140 -5.50 11.79 5.87
C ILE A 140 -5.19 13.25 5.50
N PRO A 141 -5.26 14.20 6.46
CA PRO A 141 -4.92 15.59 6.19
C PRO A 141 -3.44 15.76 5.86
N ALA A 142 -3.10 16.66 4.94
CA ALA A 142 -1.73 16.94 4.55
C ALA A 142 -0.88 17.38 5.76
N SER A 143 -1.45 18.17 6.66
CA SER A 143 -0.83 18.59 7.93
C SER A 143 -0.36 17.42 8.80
N ALA A 144 -1.01 16.25 8.72
CA ALA A 144 -0.65 15.06 9.48
C ALA A 144 0.65 14.39 8.97
N SER A 145 1.13 14.72 7.77
CA SER A 145 2.37 14.14 7.21
C SER A 145 3.64 14.43 8.03
N TYR A 146 3.56 15.38 8.96
CA TYR A 146 4.65 15.72 9.88
C TYR A 146 4.48 15.09 11.27
N ASP A 147 3.35 14.42 11.52
CA ASP A 147 3.09 13.68 12.74
C ASP A 147 3.44 12.20 12.53
N LYS A 148 4.56 11.80 13.13
CA LYS A 148 5.09 10.44 13.06
C LYS A 148 4.05 9.41 13.48
N ASP A 149 3.34 9.67 14.58
CA ASP A 149 2.47 8.66 15.16
C ASP A 149 1.18 8.54 14.36
N VAL A 150 0.68 9.63 13.76
CA VAL A 150 -0.42 9.53 12.79
C VAL A 150 0.01 8.75 11.55
N MET A 151 1.16 9.06 10.95
CA MET A 151 1.62 8.36 9.74
C MET A 151 1.84 6.86 9.98
N LEU A 152 2.40 6.46 11.12
CA LEU A 152 2.61 5.04 11.42
C LEU A 152 1.32 4.28 11.76
N ASN A 153 0.22 4.95 12.10
CA ASN A 153 -1.03 4.28 12.47
C ASN A 153 -2.09 4.33 11.36
N GLU A 154 -2.11 5.38 10.53
CA GLU A 154 -3.19 5.61 9.58
C GLU A 154 -2.88 5.17 8.15
N LEU A 155 -1.60 5.12 7.77
CA LEU A 155 -1.19 4.71 6.42
C LEU A 155 -1.40 3.21 6.21
N SER A 156 -1.64 2.86 4.96
CA SER A 156 -1.82 1.49 4.46
C SER A 156 -0.75 1.18 3.42
N ILE A 157 -0.70 -0.08 2.98
CA ILE A 157 0.31 -0.61 2.07
C ILE A 157 0.41 0.15 0.75
N GLU A 158 -0.69 0.71 0.25
CA GLU A 158 -0.74 1.36 -1.07
C GLU A 158 -0.43 2.87 -1.05
N ASN A 159 -0.33 3.48 0.13
CA ASN A 159 -0.34 4.95 0.28
C ASN A 159 0.82 5.54 1.11
N TRP A 160 1.79 4.72 1.52
CA TRP A 160 2.83 5.16 2.46
C TRP A 160 3.90 6.06 1.84
N ILE A 161 4.15 5.99 0.52
CA ILE A 161 5.22 6.76 -0.12
C ILE A 161 4.83 8.24 -0.29
N MET A 162 3.60 8.56 -0.68
CA MET A 162 3.22 9.93 -1.02
C MET A 162 3.38 10.95 0.13
N PRO A 163 3.00 10.64 1.38
CA PRO A 163 3.25 11.53 2.52
C PRO A 163 4.74 11.82 2.73
N THR A 164 5.63 10.85 2.46
CA THR A 164 7.07 11.04 2.59
C THR A 164 7.64 11.98 1.52
N LEU A 165 7.04 12.01 0.32
CA LEU A 165 7.36 12.96 -0.73
C LEU A 165 6.88 14.37 -0.38
N TYR A 166 5.68 14.48 0.18
CA TYR A 166 5.10 15.74 0.63
C TYR A 166 5.91 16.36 1.79
N ALA A 167 6.29 15.55 2.77
CA ALA A 167 7.19 15.95 3.86
C ALA A 167 8.61 16.29 3.38
N GLY A 168 8.97 15.91 2.14
CA GLY A 168 10.27 16.17 1.51
C GLY A 168 11.37 15.19 1.91
N HIS A 169 11.04 14.13 2.66
CA HIS A 169 11.99 13.07 3.04
C HIS A 169 12.57 12.41 1.80
N PHE A 170 11.72 12.08 0.83
CA PHE A 170 12.14 11.71 -0.51
C PHE A 170 11.78 12.82 -1.51
N ASN A 171 12.55 12.93 -2.57
CA ASN A 171 12.19 13.76 -3.73
C ASN A 171 12.37 13.02 -5.06
N ARG A 172 12.93 11.80 -5.01
CA ARG A 172 13.08 10.92 -6.16
C ARG A 172 12.67 9.50 -5.81
N VAL A 173 11.76 8.95 -6.60
CA VAL A 173 11.34 7.55 -6.53
C VAL A 173 11.67 6.90 -7.86
N VAL A 174 12.36 5.76 -7.81
CA VAL A 174 12.59 4.90 -8.96
C VAL A 174 11.82 3.62 -8.73
N TRP A 175 10.68 3.49 -9.39
CA TRP A 175 9.86 2.30 -9.36
C TRP A 175 10.35 1.31 -10.42
N LEU A 176 10.76 0.13 -9.96
CA LEU A 176 11.24 -0.98 -10.78
C LEU A 176 10.18 -2.08 -10.74
N LYS A 177 9.41 -2.17 -11.83
CA LYS A 177 8.30 -3.10 -11.98
C LYS A 177 8.60 -4.12 -13.06
N ASN A 178 7.90 -5.25 -13.10
CA ASN A 178 7.97 -6.12 -14.27
C ASN A 178 7.17 -5.54 -15.45
N SER A 179 7.51 -5.95 -16.67
CA SER A 179 6.83 -5.47 -17.88
C SER A 179 5.32 -5.79 -17.94
N TRP A 180 4.84 -6.76 -17.17
CA TRP A 180 3.41 -7.08 -17.05
C TRP A 180 2.65 -6.14 -16.09
N CYS A 181 3.32 -5.37 -15.24
CA CYS A 181 2.71 -4.31 -14.43
C CYS A 181 2.44 -3.08 -15.29
N GLN A 182 1.22 -2.52 -15.24
CA GLN A 182 0.78 -1.44 -16.14
C GLN A 182 0.17 -0.22 -15.43
N GLN A 183 0.19 -0.13 -14.10
CA GLN A 183 -0.46 0.99 -13.39
C GLN A 183 0.10 2.36 -13.79
N ILE A 184 1.42 2.48 -13.96
CA ILE A 184 2.07 3.72 -14.44
C ILE A 184 2.96 3.41 -15.65
N PRO A 185 2.87 4.18 -16.75
CA PRO A 185 3.73 3.98 -17.91
C PRO A 185 5.21 4.23 -17.60
N THR A 186 6.09 3.47 -18.23
CA THR A 186 7.54 3.65 -18.12
C THR A 186 7.97 5.03 -18.60
N GLY A 187 9.03 5.57 -17.99
CA GLY A 187 9.57 6.88 -18.30
C GLY A 187 9.86 7.73 -17.07
N LYS A 188 10.22 8.99 -17.32
CA LYS A 188 10.50 9.99 -16.29
C LYS A 188 9.32 10.94 -16.18
N HIS A 189 8.75 11.04 -14.99
CA HIS A 189 7.61 11.88 -14.66
C HIS A 189 8.06 12.90 -13.61
N GLN A 190 8.12 14.17 -14.01
CA GLN A 190 8.41 15.27 -13.10
C GLN A 190 7.13 16.00 -12.78
N PHE A 191 6.86 16.19 -11.49
CA PHE A 191 5.66 16.85 -11.02
C PHE A 191 5.92 17.57 -9.70
N LYS A 192 4.96 18.38 -9.27
CA LYS A 192 4.92 18.98 -7.95
C LYS A 192 3.91 18.25 -7.09
N ILE A 193 4.29 18.06 -5.84
CA ILE A 193 3.41 17.65 -4.74
C ILE A 193 3.25 18.82 -3.79
N GLY A 194 2.04 19.04 -3.29
CA GLY A 194 1.74 20.06 -2.29
C GLY A 194 0.38 19.75 -1.67
N HIS A 195 -0.29 20.76 -1.14
CA HIS A 195 -1.65 20.58 -0.65
C HIS A 195 -2.63 21.64 -1.13
N LYS A 196 -3.91 21.29 -1.13
CA LYS A 196 -5.05 22.18 -1.35
C LYS A 196 -6.11 21.84 -0.32
N GLU A 197 -6.54 22.82 0.46
CA GLU A 197 -7.55 22.61 1.53
C GLU A 197 -7.15 21.47 2.49
N ASP A 198 -5.88 21.46 2.91
CA ASP A 198 -5.28 20.43 3.77
C ASP A 198 -5.37 18.99 3.23
N ARG A 199 -5.47 18.81 1.90
CA ARG A 199 -5.37 17.52 1.23
C ARG A 199 -4.18 17.50 0.29
N ILE A 200 -3.41 16.42 0.31
CA ILE A 200 -2.26 16.25 -0.60
C ILE A 200 -2.79 16.21 -2.04
N GLY A 201 -2.13 16.95 -2.92
CA GLY A 201 -2.42 16.99 -4.34
C GLY A 201 -1.15 17.02 -5.17
N VAL A 202 -1.27 16.62 -6.43
CA VAL A 202 -0.16 16.61 -7.39
C VAL A 202 -0.56 17.25 -8.72
N ASP A 203 0.41 17.83 -9.42
CA ASP A 203 0.21 18.34 -10.79
C ASP A 203 0.64 17.33 -11.88
N CYS A 204 0.74 16.04 -11.52
CA CYS A 204 1.14 14.98 -12.41
C CYS A 204 -0.05 14.50 -13.28
N PRO A 205 -0.04 14.69 -14.61
CA PRO A 205 -1.17 14.35 -15.48
C PRO A 205 -1.14 12.87 -15.87
N LEU A 206 -0.92 11.99 -14.90
CA LEU A 206 -1.04 10.54 -15.05
C LEU A 206 -2.40 10.13 -14.54
N ASP A 207 -3.03 9.23 -15.29
CA ASP A 207 -4.33 8.68 -14.90
C ASP A 207 -4.32 8.12 -13.47
N TYR A 208 -3.21 7.53 -13.03
CA TYR A 208 -3.02 7.04 -11.66
C TYR A 208 -3.38 8.07 -10.58
N PHE A 209 -3.07 9.36 -10.79
CA PHE A 209 -3.42 10.43 -9.82
C PHE A 209 -4.75 11.11 -10.13
N ILE A 210 -5.23 10.99 -11.37
CA ILE A 210 -6.50 11.57 -11.82
C ILE A 210 -7.66 10.67 -11.39
N SER A 211 -7.49 9.36 -11.46
CA SER A 211 -8.50 8.35 -11.11
C SER A 211 -8.82 8.36 -9.61
N GLU A 212 -7.87 8.78 -8.78
CA GLU A 212 -8.04 9.00 -7.34
C GLU A 212 -8.52 10.43 -6.98
N GLY A 213 -8.61 11.32 -7.97
CA GLY A 213 -9.06 12.70 -7.76
C GLY A 213 -8.04 13.60 -7.04
N ASN A 214 -6.74 13.26 -7.07
CA ASN A 214 -5.67 14.05 -6.44
C ASN A 214 -4.97 15.01 -7.41
N TYR A 215 -5.28 14.96 -8.71
CA TYR A 215 -4.75 15.90 -9.69
C TYR A 215 -5.27 17.32 -9.46
N CYS A 216 -4.36 18.29 -9.42
CA CYS A 216 -4.66 19.72 -9.42
C CYS A 216 -3.59 20.51 -10.17
N THR A 217 -3.84 21.78 -10.46
CA THR A 217 -2.85 22.61 -11.17
C THR A 217 -1.76 23.11 -10.22
N SER A 218 -0.56 23.39 -10.74
CA SER A 218 0.55 23.87 -9.93
C SER A 218 0.24 25.15 -9.13
N ASP A 219 -0.66 26.00 -9.64
CA ASP A 219 -1.03 27.28 -9.00
C ASP A 219 -2.00 27.10 -7.83
N GLU A 220 -2.63 25.93 -7.71
CA GLU A 220 -3.49 25.56 -6.59
C GLU A 220 -2.73 24.94 -5.42
N LEU A 221 -1.50 24.46 -5.68
CA LEU A 221 -0.67 23.79 -4.69
C LEU A 221 -0.01 24.79 -3.74
N GLN A 222 -0.27 24.62 -2.45
CA GLN A 222 0.45 25.26 -1.37
C GLN A 222 1.65 24.41 -0.94
N GLU A 223 2.71 25.08 -0.50
CA GLU A 223 3.98 24.46 -0.06
C GLU A 223 4.56 23.44 -1.06
N ALA A 224 4.39 23.72 -2.35
CA ALA A 224 4.73 22.78 -3.40
C ALA A 224 6.23 22.40 -3.42
N ARG A 225 6.51 21.11 -3.54
CA ARG A 225 7.84 20.51 -3.70
C ARG A 225 7.93 19.77 -5.04
N SER A 226 9.11 19.75 -5.63
CA SER A 226 9.36 19.00 -6.87
C SER A 226 9.71 17.54 -6.59
N VAL A 227 9.05 16.64 -7.30
CA VAL A 227 9.26 15.19 -7.26
C VAL A 227 9.67 14.69 -8.64
N GLU A 228 10.62 13.75 -8.65
CA GLU A 228 10.97 12.97 -9.82
C GLU A 228 10.58 11.50 -9.60
N LEU A 229 9.59 11.03 -10.36
CA LEU A 229 9.26 9.61 -10.45
C LEU A 229 9.89 9.05 -11.73
N GLN A 230 10.63 7.97 -11.63
CA GLN A 230 11.13 7.21 -12.78
C GLN A 230 10.58 5.79 -12.71
N VAL A 231 9.95 5.34 -13.80
CA VAL A 231 9.36 4.00 -13.90
C VAL A 231 10.12 3.21 -14.96
N HIS A 232 10.67 2.07 -14.58
CA HIS A 232 11.44 1.20 -15.47
C HIS A 232 10.99 -0.25 -15.37
N ASP A 233 11.09 -0.96 -16.49
CA ASP A 233 10.89 -2.40 -16.54
C ASP A 233 12.16 -3.10 -16.00
N ALA A 234 12.03 -3.77 -14.86
CA ALA A 234 13.11 -4.45 -14.15
C ALA A 234 13.62 -5.70 -14.90
N ASP A 235 12.74 -6.32 -15.68
CA ASP A 235 13.00 -7.46 -16.56
C ASP A 235 13.63 -7.05 -17.91
N SER A 236 13.87 -5.75 -18.12
CA SER A 236 14.59 -5.25 -19.29
C SER A 236 16.09 -5.48 -19.19
N GLU A 237 16.66 -6.15 -20.19
CA GLU A 237 18.12 -6.31 -20.35
C GLU A 237 18.86 -4.96 -20.47
N ALA A 238 18.15 -3.90 -20.87
CA ALA A 238 18.71 -2.57 -21.03
C ALA A 238 18.77 -1.76 -19.72
N LEU A 239 18.14 -2.23 -18.64
CA LEU A 239 18.13 -1.50 -17.36
C LEU A 239 19.56 -1.25 -16.88
N ASP A 240 19.88 0.02 -16.64
CA ASP A 240 21.16 0.43 -16.06
C ASP A 240 20.92 1.35 -14.85
N PRO A 241 21.25 0.89 -13.62
CA PRO A 241 21.11 1.71 -12.42
C PRO A 241 21.87 3.04 -12.50
N ALA A 242 22.94 3.12 -13.32
CA ALA A 242 23.71 4.35 -13.49
C ALA A 242 22.94 5.46 -14.24
N GLU A 243 21.80 5.17 -14.86
CA GLU A 243 20.95 6.18 -15.50
C GLU A 243 20.12 7.01 -14.51
N PHE A 244 19.96 6.51 -13.28
CA PHE A 244 19.11 7.14 -12.26
C PHE A 244 19.74 7.18 -10.85
N LEU A 245 20.82 6.46 -10.62
CA LEU A 245 21.67 6.59 -9.44
C LEU A 245 23.09 7.01 -9.83
N SER A 246 23.77 7.70 -8.92
CA SER A 246 25.14 8.17 -9.08
C SER A 246 25.88 8.23 -7.74
N GLU A 247 27.18 8.53 -7.78
CA GLU A 247 27.98 8.75 -6.57
C GLU A 247 27.43 9.87 -5.65
N LYS A 248 26.65 10.81 -6.20
CA LYS A 248 26.04 11.90 -5.41
C LYS A 248 24.91 11.42 -4.49
N ASP A 249 24.37 10.25 -4.78
CA ASP A 249 23.26 9.65 -4.05
C ASP A 249 23.77 8.75 -2.92
N ALA A 250 25.09 8.58 -2.81
CA ALA A 250 25.73 7.91 -1.67
C ALA A 250 25.29 8.58 -0.37
N GLY A 251 24.80 7.78 0.58
CA GLY A 251 24.33 8.28 1.87
C GLY A 251 22.89 8.82 1.87
N ALA A 252 22.16 8.77 0.75
CA ALA A 252 20.79 9.27 0.64
C ALA A 252 19.86 8.33 -0.13
N PHE A 253 20.24 7.05 -0.26
CA PHE A 253 19.54 6.06 -1.08
C PHE A 253 19.10 4.86 -0.24
N ILE A 254 17.82 4.51 -0.31
CA ILE A 254 17.23 3.29 0.25
C ILE A 254 16.81 2.36 -0.88
N LEU A 255 17.21 1.09 -0.78
CA LEU A 255 16.70 0.03 -1.64
C LEU A 255 15.53 -0.64 -0.93
N ASP A 256 14.37 -0.55 -1.52
CA ASP A 256 13.12 -1.11 -1.01
C ASP A 256 12.64 -2.23 -1.94
N ILE A 257 12.18 -3.33 -1.35
CA ILE A 257 11.88 -4.58 -2.06
C ILE A 257 10.59 -5.18 -1.49
N ASP A 258 9.48 -5.04 -2.20
CA ASP A 258 8.34 -5.94 -1.98
C ASP A 258 8.64 -7.29 -2.64
N LEU A 259 8.34 -8.38 -1.93
CA LEU A 259 8.49 -9.73 -2.46
C LEU A 259 7.43 -10.04 -3.53
N ASP A 260 6.31 -9.33 -3.53
CA ASP A 260 5.28 -9.46 -4.55
C ASP A 260 5.78 -9.03 -5.96
N PHE A 261 6.88 -8.27 -6.04
CA PHE A 261 7.59 -7.99 -7.29
C PHE A 261 7.91 -9.27 -8.05
N PHE A 262 8.28 -10.34 -7.33
CA PHE A 262 8.68 -11.60 -7.95
C PHE A 262 7.48 -12.45 -8.35
N SER A 263 6.35 -12.31 -7.66
CA SER A 263 5.11 -13.05 -7.90
C SER A 263 3.98 -12.38 -7.14
N THR A 264 2.92 -11.99 -7.85
CA THR A 264 1.84 -11.19 -7.25
C THR A 264 0.47 -11.80 -7.53
N SER A 265 -0.39 -11.75 -6.53
CA SER A 265 -1.80 -12.10 -6.56
C SER A 265 -2.61 -10.84 -6.39
N ASN A 266 -3.62 -10.63 -7.23
CA ASN A 266 -4.72 -9.74 -6.89
C ASN A 266 -5.71 -10.48 -5.94
N PRO A 267 -5.76 -10.14 -4.63
CA PRO A 267 -6.62 -10.82 -3.67
C PRO A 267 -8.12 -10.62 -3.97
N PHE A 268 -8.49 -9.51 -4.60
CA PHE A 268 -9.88 -9.19 -4.91
C PHE A 268 -10.51 -10.09 -5.96
N LEU A 269 -9.72 -10.86 -6.72
CA LEU A 269 -10.25 -11.86 -7.64
C LEU A 269 -10.90 -13.05 -6.92
N GLU A 270 -10.41 -13.37 -5.72
CA GLU A 270 -10.92 -14.47 -4.91
C GLU A 270 -11.98 -14.01 -3.92
N ILE A 271 -11.84 -12.79 -3.39
CA ILE A 271 -12.81 -12.16 -2.50
C ILE A 271 -14.15 -12.02 -3.24
N TYR A 272 -15.19 -12.61 -2.64
CA TYR A 272 -16.55 -12.65 -3.18
C TYR A 272 -16.69 -13.21 -4.61
N LYS A 273 -15.78 -14.08 -5.07
CA LYS A 273 -15.77 -14.63 -6.44
C LYS A 273 -17.08 -15.31 -6.87
N ASP A 274 -17.80 -15.96 -5.95
CA ASP A 274 -19.07 -16.61 -6.30
C ASP A 274 -20.12 -15.57 -6.73
N ALA A 275 -20.03 -14.32 -6.27
CA ALA A 275 -20.86 -13.20 -6.72
C ALA A 275 -20.34 -12.52 -7.98
N ASN A 276 -19.20 -12.95 -8.54
CA ASN A 276 -18.51 -12.25 -9.62
C ASN A 276 -18.29 -10.76 -9.28
N CYS A 277 -17.91 -10.49 -8.02
CA CYS A 277 -17.87 -9.13 -7.45
C CYS A 277 -16.89 -8.24 -8.23
N TYR A 278 -15.64 -8.67 -8.38
CA TYR A 278 -14.59 -7.88 -9.02
C TYR A 278 -14.97 -7.42 -10.44
N GLU A 279 -15.48 -8.33 -11.28
CA GLU A 279 -15.93 -7.98 -12.65
C GLU A 279 -17.09 -6.97 -12.63
N GLN A 280 -18.05 -7.11 -11.72
CA GLN A 280 -19.14 -6.13 -11.60
C GLN A 280 -18.63 -4.76 -11.15
N LEU A 281 -17.62 -4.73 -10.28
CA LEU A 281 -17.01 -3.48 -9.82
C LEU A 281 -16.33 -2.73 -10.96
N THR A 282 -15.71 -3.42 -11.94
CA THR A 282 -15.14 -2.76 -13.13
C THR A 282 -16.17 -1.91 -13.87
N GLU A 283 -17.43 -2.32 -13.89
CA GLU A 283 -18.52 -1.58 -14.53
C GLU A 283 -19.13 -0.49 -13.65
N ILE A 284 -19.11 -0.67 -12.32
CA ILE A 284 -19.66 0.28 -11.35
C ILE A 284 -18.69 1.46 -11.14
N PHE A 285 -17.40 1.16 -11.06
CA PHE A 285 -16.33 2.12 -10.82
C PHE A 285 -15.71 2.66 -12.12
N HIS A 286 -16.20 2.26 -13.30
CA HIS A 286 -15.72 2.78 -14.58
C HIS A 286 -15.71 4.31 -14.62
N PHE A 287 -14.62 4.88 -15.12
CA PHE A 287 -14.49 6.31 -15.41
C PHE A 287 -13.90 6.54 -16.81
N GLU A 288 -14.19 7.71 -17.38
CA GLU A 288 -13.68 8.09 -18.70
C GLU A 288 -12.29 8.71 -18.57
N SER A 289 -11.27 7.91 -18.90
CA SER A 289 -9.87 8.32 -18.93
C SER A 289 -9.59 9.44 -19.93
N VAL A 290 -8.62 10.31 -19.58
CA VAL A 290 -8.09 11.37 -20.45
C VAL A 290 -6.95 10.89 -21.35
N GLU A 291 -6.41 9.69 -21.13
CA GLU A 291 -5.31 9.10 -21.92
C GLU A 291 -5.60 9.02 -23.42
N PRO A 292 -6.81 8.71 -23.92
CA PRO A 292 -7.11 8.79 -25.35
C PRO A 292 -6.86 10.18 -25.94
N ALA A 293 -7.30 11.25 -25.26
CA ALA A 293 -7.09 12.63 -25.70
C ALA A 293 -5.61 13.06 -25.56
N LYS A 294 -4.93 12.60 -24.50
CA LYS A 294 -3.51 12.85 -24.27
C LYS A 294 -2.65 12.21 -25.36
N ARG A 295 -2.91 10.94 -25.71
CA ARG A 295 -2.23 10.24 -26.81
C ARG A 295 -2.48 10.89 -28.17
N ALA A 296 -3.67 11.46 -28.39
CA ALA A 296 -3.98 12.22 -29.60
C ALA A 296 -3.33 13.62 -29.64
N GLY A 297 -2.69 14.07 -28.56
CA GLY A 297 -2.11 15.42 -28.45
C GLY A 297 -3.16 16.53 -28.36
N THR A 298 -4.39 16.20 -27.98
CA THR A 298 -5.52 17.15 -27.89
C THR A 298 -5.95 17.46 -26.46
N ALA A 299 -5.46 16.72 -25.47
CA ALA A 299 -5.77 16.98 -24.07
C ALA A 299 -5.22 18.35 -23.61
N THR A 300 -6.03 19.05 -22.83
CA THR A 300 -5.73 20.33 -22.21
C THR A 300 -5.73 20.20 -20.69
N VAL A 301 -5.14 21.17 -19.99
CA VAL A 301 -5.21 21.27 -18.52
C VAL A 301 -6.65 21.20 -18.01
N ALA A 302 -7.59 21.81 -18.75
CA ALA A 302 -9.00 21.78 -18.40
C ALA A 302 -9.61 20.37 -18.48
N ASP A 303 -9.17 19.54 -19.43
CA ASP A 303 -9.63 18.16 -19.56
C ASP A 303 -9.16 17.32 -18.35
N PHE A 304 -7.89 17.45 -17.96
CA PHE A 304 -7.34 16.78 -16.77
C PHE A 304 -8.10 17.17 -15.50
N CYS A 305 -8.33 18.48 -15.29
CA CYS A 305 -9.07 18.98 -14.12
C CYS A 305 -10.53 18.49 -14.12
N ALA A 306 -11.21 18.55 -15.26
CA ALA A 306 -12.61 18.13 -15.38
C ALA A 306 -12.77 16.62 -15.13
N THR A 307 -11.85 15.80 -15.63
CA THR A 307 -11.85 14.35 -15.35
C THR A 307 -11.62 14.08 -13.87
N ALA A 308 -10.61 14.72 -13.25
CA ALA A 308 -10.34 14.55 -11.82
C ALA A 308 -11.54 14.98 -10.94
N GLU A 309 -12.15 16.14 -11.23
CA GLU A 309 -13.31 16.63 -10.48
C GLU A 309 -14.53 15.70 -10.65
N LYS A 310 -14.80 15.23 -11.87
CA LYS A 310 -15.89 14.29 -12.14
C LYS A 310 -15.68 12.98 -11.40
N ARG A 311 -14.46 12.45 -11.45
CA ARG A 311 -14.09 11.20 -10.78
C ARG A 311 -14.17 11.33 -9.26
N GLN A 312 -13.70 12.44 -8.70
CA GLN A 312 -13.83 12.73 -7.27
C GLN A 312 -15.29 12.69 -6.80
N LYS A 313 -16.20 13.35 -7.54
CA LYS A 313 -17.65 13.31 -7.23
C LYS A 313 -18.22 11.90 -7.31
N GLN A 314 -17.78 11.11 -8.29
CA GLN A 314 -18.18 9.70 -8.43
C GLN A 314 -17.74 8.88 -7.22
N LEU A 315 -16.46 8.96 -6.84
CA LEU A 315 -15.91 8.25 -5.69
C LEU A 315 -16.63 8.65 -4.40
N ASP A 316 -16.89 9.94 -4.18
CA ASP A 316 -17.63 10.41 -3.00
C ASP A 316 -19.06 9.85 -2.95
N ALA A 317 -19.74 9.78 -4.09
CA ALA A 317 -21.07 9.21 -4.19
C ALA A 317 -21.07 7.69 -3.96
N LEU A 318 -20.10 6.97 -4.52
CA LEU A 318 -19.93 5.53 -4.30
C LEU A 318 -19.61 5.26 -2.83
N LYS A 319 -18.66 5.99 -2.24
CA LYS A 319 -18.25 5.86 -0.84
C LYS A 319 -19.43 6.02 0.10
N ARG A 320 -20.28 7.04 -0.13
CA ARG A 320 -21.53 7.22 0.62
C ARG A 320 -22.46 6.01 0.54
N ILE A 321 -22.60 5.39 -0.64
CA ILE A 321 -23.47 4.23 -0.83
C ILE A 321 -22.91 3.00 -0.09
N PHE A 322 -21.63 2.69 -0.27
CA PHE A 322 -21.00 1.53 0.36
C PHE A 322 -20.85 1.68 1.88
N TRP A 323 -20.57 2.88 2.40
CA TRP A 323 -20.62 3.13 3.84
C TRP A 323 -22.02 2.92 4.42
N HIS A 324 -23.05 3.38 3.73
CA HIS A 324 -24.42 3.15 4.19
C HIS A 324 -24.75 1.65 4.22
N LEU A 325 -24.28 0.88 3.24
CA LEU A 325 -24.44 -0.58 3.24
C LEU A 325 -23.66 -1.25 4.39
N GLU A 326 -22.48 -0.74 4.73
CA GLU A 326 -21.73 -1.22 5.89
C GLU A 326 -22.49 -1.02 7.21
N GLU A 327 -23.08 0.17 7.39
CA GLU A 327 -23.78 0.55 8.62
C GLU A 327 -25.18 -0.07 8.74
N GLU A 328 -25.98 0.04 7.68
CA GLU A 328 -27.41 -0.28 7.70
C GLU A 328 -27.75 -1.63 7.05
N ARG A 329 -26.76 -2.27 6.39
CA ARG A 329 -26.89 -3.57 5.71
C ARG A 329 -28.01 -3.63 4.67
N SER A 330 -28.50 -2.47 4.25
CA SER A 330 -29.61 -2.31 3.32
C SER A 330 -29.57 -0.92 2.67
N PHE A 331 -30.47 -0.65 1.73
CA PHE A 331 -30.64 0.68 1.12
C PHE A 331 -31.74 1.51 1.80
N GLU A 332 -32.29 1.06 2.93
CA GLU A 332 -33.35 1.77 3.63
C GLU A 332 -32.83 3.09 4.22
N GLY A 333 -33.50 4.19 3.90
CA GLY A 333 -33.06 5.52 4.36
C GLY A 333 -31.95 6.16 3.53
N LEU A 334 -31.37 5.45 2.54
CA LEU A 334 -30.42 6.05 1.61
C LEU A 334 -31.12 7.01 0.64
N GLU A 335 -30.70 8.27 0.64
CA GLU A 335 -31.09 9.21 -0.40
C GLU A 335 -30.49 8.79 -1.74
N ARG A 336 -31.27 8.87 -2.81
CA ARG A 336 -30.77 8.55 -4.15
C ARG A 336 -29.60 9.46 -4.53
N PRO A 337 -28.52 8.91 -5.14
CA PRO A 337 -27.41 9.73 -5.60
C PRO A 337 -27.84 10.66 -6.73
N ASP A 338 -27.06 11.73 -6.94
CA ASP A 338 -27.24 12.62 -8.09
C ASP A 338 -27.07 11.82 -9.40
N GLU A 339 -28.13 11.78 -10.22
CA GLU A 339 -28.16 11.01 -11.47
C GLU A 339 -27.15 11.52 -12.52
N SER A 340 -26.61 12.74 -12.35
CA SER A 340 -25.53 13.27 -13.18
C SER A 340 -24.14 12.72 -12.79
N VAL A 341 -24.02 12.17 -11.58
CA VAL A 341 -22.79 11.56 -11.04
C VAL A 341 -22.89 10.04 -11.11
N ILE A 342 -23.94 9.46 -10.52
CA ILE A 342 -24.23 8.02 -10.56
C ILE A 342 -25.50 7.82 -11.38
N THR A 343 -25.34 7.40 -12.63
CA THR A 343 -26.48 7.18 -13.53
C THR A 343 -27.44 6.11 -12.99
N PRO A 344 -28.73 6.15 -13.36
CA PRO A 344 -29.69 5.10 -12.97
C PRO A 344 -29.24 3.69 -13.36
N GLN A 345 -28.48 3.54 -14.46
CA GLN A 345 -27.93 2.27 -14.91
C GLN A 345 -26.85 1.76 -13.95
N VAL A 346 -25.91 2.63 -13.53
CA VAL A 346 -24.87 2.27 -12.56
C VAL A 346 -25.50 1.96 -11.20
N TYR A 347 -26.46 2.77 -10.74
CA TYR A 347 -27.17 2.52 -9.49
C TYR A 347 -27.89 1.15 -9.50
N ALA A 348 -28.52 0.77 -10.62
CA ALA A 348 -29.12 -0.55 -10.77
C ALA A 348 -28.09 -1.70 -10.69
N LYS A 349 -26.86 -1.50 -11.18
CA LYS A 349 -25.77 -2.46 -11.01
C LYS A 349 -25.34 -2.60 -9.55
N ILE A 350 -25.29 -1.50 -8.80
CA ILE A 350 -24.99 -1.54 -7.35
C ILE A 350 -26.06 -2.34 -6.60
N LEU A 351 -27.35 -2.08 -6.89
CA LEU A 351 -28.45 -2.87 -6.30
C LEU A 351 -28.33 -4.35 -6.63
N HIS A 352 -27.99 -4.67 -7.88
CA HIS A 352 -27.81 -6.05 -8.33
C HIS A 352 -26.61 -6.73 -7.66
N LEU A 353 -25.46 -6.04 -7.55
CA LEU A 353 -24.29 -6.53 -6.85
C LEU A 353 -24.64 -6.87 -5.40
N ALA A 354 -25.35 -5.96 -4.71
CA ALA A 354 -25.73 -6.18 -3.33
C ALA A 354 -26.66 -7.40 -3.16
N GLU A 355 -27.66 -7.54 -4.03
CA GLU A 355 -28.53 -8.72 -4.06
C GLU A 355 -27.73 -10.01 -4.30
N GLN A 356 -26.76 -10.00 -5.22
CA GLN A 356 -25.92 -11.18 -5.50
C GLN A 356 -25.03 -11.55 -4.32
N LEU A 357 -24.45 -10.57 -3.63
CA LEU A 357 -23.61 -10.79 -2.46
C LEU A 357 -24.44 -11.39 -1.32
N GLN A 358 -25.55 -10.75 -0.95
CA GLN A 358 -26.43 -11.19 0.14
C GLN A 358 -27.13 -12.55 -0.15
N ALA A 359 -27.23 -12.93 -1.42
CA ALA A 359 -27.74 -14.25 -1.80
C ALA A 359 -26.70 -15.39 -1.65
N LYS A 360 -25.41 -15.06 -1.63
CA LYS A 360 -24.30 -16.03 -1.70
C LYS A 360 -23.47 -16.09 -0.43
N TYR A 361 -23.40 -14.99 0.32
CA TYR A 361 -22.60 -14.83 1.52
C TYR A 361 -23.50 -14.45 2.71
N PRO A 362 -23.17 -14.91 3.93
CA PRO A 362 -23.74 -14.37 5.15
C PRO A 362 -23.54 -12.86 5.24
N ASP A 363 -24.55 -12.13 5.70
CA ASP A 363 -24.55 -10.66 5.70
C ASP A 363 -23.45 -10.06 6.58
N ASP A 364 -23.05 -10.76 7.65
CA ASP A 364 -21.96 -10.41 8.56
C ASP A 364 -20.56 -10.71 8.00
N GLU A 365 -20.47 -11.50 6.92
CA GLU A 365 -19.21 -11.76 6.19
C GLU A 365 -19.00 -10.81 5.01
N ILE A 366 -19.97 -9.96 4.69
CA ILE A 366 -19.84 -8.95 3.63
C ILE A 366 -19.22 -7.69 4.22
N ASP A 367 -18.00 -7.37 3.79
CA ASP A 367 -17.33 -6.11 4.11
C ASP A 367 -17.54 -5.15 2.95
N TRP A 368 -18.45 -4.19 3.12
CA TRP A 368 -18.81 -3.26 2.05
C TRP A 368 -17.73 -2.20 1.82
N LEU A 369 -16.87 -1.95 2.81
CA LEU A 369 -15.74 -1.04 2.67
C LEU A 369 -14.64 -1.69 1.85
N LEU A 370 -14.35 -2.96 2.11
CA LEU A 370 -13.44 -3.75 1.28
C LEU A 370 -13.92 -3.85 -0.18
N ILE A 371 -15.24 -3.94 -0.41
CA ILE A 371 -15.81 -3.91 -1.76
C ILE A 371 -15.62 -2.54 -2.42
N PHE A 372 -15.74 -1.45 -1.66
CA PHE A 372 -15.45 -0.10 -2.16
C PHE A 372 -13.96 0.06 -2.51
N ASP A 373 -13.07 -0.40 -1.64
CA ASP A 373 -11.62 -0.35 -1.85
C ASP A 373 -11.25 -1.17 -3.09
N SER A 374 -11.76 -2.40 -3.19
CA SER A 374 -11.62 -3.26 -4.38
C SER A 374 -12.11 -2.56 -5.66
N GLY A 375 -13.25 -1.88 -5.60
CA GLY A 375 -13.79 -1.15 -6.74
C GLY A 375 -12.87 -0.01 -7.19
N SER A 376 -12.25 0.68 -6.23
CA SER A 376 -11.28 1.75 -6.48
C SER A 376 -9.99 1.26 -7.12
N THR A 377 -9.72 -0.06 -7.08
CA THR A 377 -8.56 -0.66 -7.76
C THR A 377 -8.89 -1.21 -9.15
N THR A 378 -10.14 -1.14 -9.60
CA THR A 378 -10.54 -1.66 -10.94
C THR A 378 -10.28 -0.67 -12.08
N ASP A 379 -9.75 0.50 -11.74
CA ASP A 379 -9.46 1.62 -12.63
C ASP A 379 -8.49 1.23 -13.75
N ASN A 380 -8.79 1.65 -14.98
CA ASN A 380 -7.94 1.53 -16.17
C ASN A 380 -7.35 0.12 -16.44
N ASN A 381 -6.24 -0.21 -15.77
CA ASN A 381 -5.46 -1.43 -15.97
C ASN A 381 -5.64 -2.46 -14.85
N GLY A 382 -6.39 -2.12 -13.79
CA GLY A 382 -6.60 -2.98 -12.62
C GLY A 382 -5.31 -3.21 -11.80
N LEU A 383 -5.43 -4.02 -10.75
CA LEU A 383 -4.27 -4.56 -10.05
C LEU A 383 -3.63 -5.70 -10.84
N PRO A 384 -2.29 -5.82 -10.80
CA PRO A 384 -1.61 -6.95 -11.40
C PRO A 384 -2.01 -8.28 -10.74
N HIS A 385 -2.06 -9.34 -11.54
CA HIS A 385 -2.20 -10.71 -11.06
C HIS A 385 -1.32 -11.60 -11.93
N HIS A 386 -0.17 -11.99 -11.39
CA HIS A 386 0.84 -12.80 -12.09
C HIS A 386 1.55 -13.72 -11.09
N ILE A 387 1.00 -14.92 -10.91
CA ILE A 387 1.61 -15.97 -10.10
C ILE A 387 2.76 -16.59 -10.92
N SER A 388 3.99 -16.22 -10.57
CA SER A 388 5.17 -16.61 -11.31
C SER A 388 5.46 -18.10 -11.23
N THR A 389 5.82 -18.68 -12.37
CA THR A 389 6.36 -20.04 -12.43
C THR A 389 7.79 -20.08 -11.89
N THR A 390 8.29 -21.27 -11.53
CA THR A 390 9.69 -21.45 -11.09
C THR A 390 10.70 -20.86 -12.08
N LYS A 391 10.44 -21.00 -13.39
CA LYS A 391 11.32 -20.47 -14.42
C LYS A 391 11.32 -18.94 -14.45
N GLU A 392 10.15 -18.31 -14.34
CA GLU A 392 10.06 -16.85 -14.28
C GLU A 392 10.74 -16.31 -13.04
N LEU A 393 10.55 -16.95 -11.88
CA LEU A 393 11.26 -16.61 -10.65
C LEU A 393 12.79 -16.67 -10.85
N GLU A 394 13.32 -17.74 -11.48
CA GLU A 394 14.74 -17.85 -11.81
C GLU A 394 15.24 -16.68 -12.69
N ASP A 395 14.45 -16.29 -13.69
CA ASP A 395 14.76 -15.16 -14.58
C ASP A 395 14.76 -13.82 -13.79
N TYR A 396 13.72 -13.56 -12.98
CA TYR A 396 13.59 -12.35 -12.16
C TYR A 396 14.70 -12.24 -11.11
N PHE A 397 15.06 -13.34 -10.46
CA PHE A 397 16.23 -13.38 -9.57
C PHE A 397 17.53 -13.07 -10.32
N GLY A 398 17.65 -13.53 -11.56
CA GLY A 398 18.76 -13.20 -12.45
C GLY A 398 18.85 -11.71 -12.77
N HIS A 399 17.72 -11.08 -13.11
CA HIS A 399 17.62 -9.65 -13.36
C HIS A 399 17.92 -8.82 -12.11
N PHE A 400 17.31 -9.17 -10.98
CA PHE A 400 17.53 -8.52 -9.69
C PHE A 400 19.00 -8.59 -9.27
N LYS A 401 19.63 -9.77 -9.36
CA LYS A 401 21.07 -9.92 -9.09
C LYS A 401 21.92 -9.03 -9.98
N ARG A 402 21.61 -8.96 -11.27
CA ARG A 402 22.35 -8.13 -12.23
C ARG A 402 22.20 -6.65 -11.92
N PHE A 403 21.00 -6.22 -11.53
CA PHE A 403 20.75 -4.86 -11.05
C PHE A 403 21.65 -4.54 -9.85
N LEU A 404 21.64 -5.40 -8.82
CA LEU A 404 22.45 -5.20 -7.61
C LEU A 404 23.95 -5.10 -7.91
N GLN A 405 24.45 -5.93 -8.83
CA GLN A 405 25.87 -5.94 -9.25
C GLN A 405 26.29 -4.68 -10.02
N ARG A 406 25.33 -3.95 -10.60
CA ARG A 406 25.56 -2.74 -11.40
C ARG A 406 25.27 -1.46 -10.64
N LEU A 407 24.84 -1.54 -9.37
CA LEU A 407 24.61 -0.35 -8.54
C LEU A 407 25.90 0.49 -8.45
N PRO A 408 25.82 1.81 -8.75
CA PRO A 408 27.00 2.68 -8.68
C PRO A 408 27.45 2.93 -7.23
N VAL A 409 26.52 2.85 -6.28
CA VAL A 409 26.74 3.03 -4.84
C VAL A 409 25.88 2.01 -4.06
N PRO A 410 26.35 1.51 -2.90
CA PRO A 410 25.51 0.70 -2.03
C PRO A 410 24.38 1.53 -1.40
N PRO A 411 23.23 0.91 -1.09
CA PRO A 411 22.18 1.59 -0.33
C PRO A 411 22.63 1.84 1.11
N VAL A 412 22.03 2.84 1.76
CA VAL A 412 22.20 3.12 3.20
C VAL A 412 21.54 2.04 4.03
N ALA A 413 20.33 1.65 3.64
CA ALA A 413 19.54 0.59 4.27
C ALA A 413 18.74 -0.14 3.20
N ILE A 414 18.37 -1.39 3.50
CA ILE A 414 17.46 -2.19 2.69
C ILE A 414 16.19 -2.42 3.50
N THR A 415 15.05 -2.11 2.90
CA THR A 415 13.73 -2.45 3.43
C THR A 415 13.12 -3.55 2.56
N MET A 416 12.34 -4.42 3.17
CA MET A 416 11.71 -5.54 2.50
C MET A 416 10.34 -5.81 3.09
N ALA A 417 9.32 -5.96 2.23
CA ALA A 417 7.97 -6.33 2.63
C ALA A 417 7.65 -7.72 2.08
N HIS A 418 7.00 -8.56 2.90
CA HIS A 418 6.55 -9.87 2.44
C HIS A 418 5.28 -9.77 1.63
N SER A 419 4.37 -8.87 2.02
CA SER A 419 3.03 -8.73 1.47
C SER A 419 2.29 -10.08 1.43
N ALA A 420 2.53 -10.92 2.45
CA ALA A 420 1.89 -12.22 2.57
C ALA A 420 0.56 -12.07 3.30
N ARG A 421 0.54 -11.34 4.42
CA ARG A 421 -0.69 -11.18 5.24
C ARG A 421 -1.83 -10.42 4.57
N ASP A 422 -1.52 -9.61 3.57
CA ASP A 422 -2.48 -8.91 2.72
C ASP A 422 -2.74 -9.65 1.39
N ASP A 423 -2.22 -10.88 1.26
CA ASP A 423 -2.44 -11.81 0.15
C ASP A 423 -1.93 -11.36 -1.22
N TYR A 424 -1.03 -10.36 -1.29
CA TYR A 424 -0.42 -9.91 -2.54
C TYR A 424 0.73 -10.81 -3.00
N CYS A 425 1.66 -11.19 -2.13
CA CYS A 425 2.65 -12.22 -2.43
C CYS A 425 2.07 -13.63 -2.14
N PRO A 426 2.12 -14.58 -3.09
CA PRO A 426 1.57 -15.92 -2.87
C PRO A 426 2.18 -16.63 -1.66
N GLN A 427 1.30 -17.06 -0.74
CA GLN A 427 1.66 -17.71 0.53
C GLN A 427 2.56 -18.95 0.37
N ASP A 428 2.43 -19.68 -0.74
CA ASP A 428 3.22 -20.86 -1.04
C ASP A 428 4.60 -20.54 -1.67
N GLN A 429 4.83 -19.28 -2.06
CA GLN A 429 6.08 -18.83 -2.69
C GLN A 429 6.89 -17.87 -1.82
N VAL A 430 6.27 -17.10 -0.92
CA VAL A 430 6.92 -16.01 -0.16
C VAL A 430 8.21 -16.46 0.55
N ALA A 431 8.18 -17.60 1.25
CA ALA A 431 9.35 -18.09 1.99
C ALA A 431 10.53 -18.44 1.07
N PHE A 432 10.25 -19.00 -0.11
CA PHE A 432 11.27 -19.29 -1.11
C PHE A 432 11.84 -18.00 -1.71
N ILE A 433 10.96 -17.04 -2.02
CA ILE A 433 11.36 -15.73 -2.57
C ILE A 433 12.26 -14.99 -1.56
N GLU A 434 11.86 -14.90 -0.29
CA GLU A 434 12.65 -14.28 0.79
C GLU A 434 14.06 -14.90 0.88
N GLU A 435 14.14 -16.24 0.93
CA GLU A 435 15.41 -16.96 1.00
C GLU A 435 16.31 -16.61 -0.20
N GLN A 436 15.75 -16.59 -1.41
CA GLN A 436 16.51 -16.26 -2.62
C GLN A 436 16.97 -14.80 -2.62
N VAL A 437 16.11 -13.84 -2.26
CA VAL A 437 16.47 -12.42 -2.21
C VAL A 437 17.59 -12.19 -1.20
N LEU A 438 17.46 -12.71 0.03
CA LEU A 438 18.50 -12.60 1.06
C LEU A 438 19.82 -13.23 0.63
N ARG A 439 19.77 -14.40 -0.04
CA ARG A 439 20.95 -15.04 -0.62
C ARG A 439 21.64 -14.14 -1.65
N LEU A 440 20.87 -13.54 -2.56
CA LEU A 440 21.41 -12.65 -3.59
C LEU A 440 22.01 -11.37 -3.01
N LEU A 441 21.34 -10.75 -2.04
CA LEU A 441 21.86 -9.61 -1.29
C LEU A 441 23.20 -9.97 -0.63
N ARG A 442 23.29 -11.14 0.00
CA ARG A 442 24.52 -11.63 0.64
C ARG A 442 25.64 -11.87 -0.38
N GLU A 443 25.32 -12.50 -1.51
CA GLU A 443 26.27 -12.78 -2.59
C GLU A 443 26.87 -11.51 -3.19
N VAL A 444 26.07 -10.44 -3.33
CA VAL A 444 26.53 -9.19 -3.94
C VAL A 444 27.22 -8.27 -2.93
N PHE A 445 26.63 -8.05 -1.76
CA PHE A 445 27.17 -7.10 -0.79
C PHE A 445 28.26 -7.69 0.11
N GLY A 446 28.40 -9.02 0.18
CA GLY A 446 29.47 -9.68 0.96
C GLY A 446 29.50 -9.16 2.39
N ASP A 447 30.65 -8.93 2.98
CA ASP A 447 30.76 -8.48 4.39
C ASP A 447 30.17 -7.09 4.69
N LYS A 448 29.72 -6.33 3.67
CA LYS A 448 29.10 -5.01 3.86
C LYS A 448 27.66 -5.08 4.37
N LEU A 449 26.93 -6.16 4.13
CA LEU A 449 25.54 -6.28 4.56
C LEU A 449 25.46 -6.90 5.98
N HIS A 450 24.48 -6.52 6.78
CA HIS A 450 24.37 -6.97 8.17
C HIS A 450 24.23 -8.51 8.26
N GLU A 451 24.66 -9.13 9.36
CA GLU A 451 24.74 -10.61 9.46
C GLU A 451 23.37 -11.28 9.49
N LYS A 452 22.41 -10.63 10.13
CA LYS A 452 21.03 -11.07 10.28
C LYS A 452 20.10 -9.96 9.78
N ALA A 453 19.06 -10.33 9.04
CA ALA A 453 17.93 -9.44 8.81
C ALA A 453 17.18 -9.20 10.13
N ILE A 454 16.56 -8.03 10.25
CA ILE A 454 15.77 -7.61 11.41
C ILE A 454 14.31 -7.81 11.05
N LEU A 455 13.63 -8.74 11.73
CA LEU A 455 12.26 -9.14 11.42
C LEU A 455 11.27 -8.39 12.32
N HIS A 456 10.60 -7.37 11.79
CA HIS A 456 9.66 -6.52 12.54
C HIS A 456 8.51 -7.33 13.14
N TYR A 457 7.90 -8.20 12.34
CA TYR A 457 6.74 -9.01 12.72
C TYR A 457 7.07 -10.10 13.76
N MET A 458 8.35 -10.31 14.08
CA MET A 458 8.81 -11.21 15.15
C MET A 458 9.24 -10.46 16.43
N ASP A 459 9.03 -9.14 16.49
CA ASP A 459 9.53 -8.27 17.56
C ASP A 459 11.05 -8.45 17.82
N ASP A 460 11.83 -8.68 16.75
CA ASP A 460 13.28 -8.86 16.86
C ASP A 460 13.90 -7.62 17.53
N PRO A 461 14.67 -7.76 18.62
CA PRO A 461 15.27 -6.61 19.27
C PRO A 461 16.38 -6.02 18.40
N TRP A 462 16.32 -4.72 18.17
CA TRP A 462 17.31 -4.00 17.38
C TRP A 462 17.63 -2.63 17.98
N ASP A 463 18.80 -2.11 17.64
CA ASP A 463 19.23 -0.77 18.04
C ASP A 463 19.95 -0.14 16.85
N VAL A 464 19.29 0.85 16.21
CA VAL A 464 19.82 1.57 15.05
C VAL A 464 21.23 2.13 15.27
N MET A 465 21.59 2.42 16.53
CA MET A 465 22.91 2.94 16.89
C MET A 465 24.01 1.89 16.91
N LYS A 466 23.66 0.60 16.83
CA LYS A 466 24.58 -0.54 16.89
C LYS A 466 24.72 -1.28 15.56
N LEU A 467 24.00 -0.87 14.51
CA LEU A 467 23.98 -1.54 13.19
C LEU A 467 25.21 -1.19 12.31
#